data_AF-E0CZH6-F1
#
_entry.id   AF-E0CZH6-F1
#
_cell.length_a   1.000
_cell.length_b   1.000
_cell.length_c   1.000
_cell.angle_alpha   90.00
_cell.angle_beta   90.00
_cell.angle_gamma   90.00
#
_symmetry.space_group_name_H-M   'P 1'
#
loop_
_entity.id
_entity.type
_entity.pdbx_description
1 polymer ?
#
loop_
_entity_poly.entity_id
_entity_poly.type
_entity_poly.pdbx_seq_one_letter_code
_entity_poly.pdbx_strand_id
1 'polypeptide(L)'
;MVVKEDGHMVTARQEPRLVLVSITLENNYLTLEAPGMEQIVLPIKLPSSNKIHNCRLFGLDIKGRDCGDEVAQWFTNYLKTQAYRLVQFDTSMKGRTTKKLYPSESYLQNYEVAYPDCSPVHLISEASLVDLNTRLKKKVKMEYFRPNIVVSGCEAFEEDTWDELLIGDVEMKRVLSCPRCVLTTVDPDT
;
A
#
# COMPACT_ATOMS: atom_id res chain seq x y z
N MET A 1 4.55 5.42 4.47
CA MET A 1 3.62 4.85 5.49
C MET A 1 3.32 5.93 6.50
N VAL A 2 2.05 6.13 6.85
CA VAL A 2 1.68 7.04 7.93
C VAL A 2 1.82 6.30 9.26
N VAL A 3 2.43 6.96 10.24
CA VAL A 3 2.66 6.41 11.58
C VAL A 3 2.21 7.40 12.65
N LYS A 4 1.88 6.88 13.82
CA LYS A 4 1.73 7.69 15.04
C LYS A 4 3.10 8.02 15.62
N GLU A 5 3.13 8.88 16.64
CA GLU A 5 4.36 9.28 17.33
C GLU A 5 5.13 8.08 17.94
N ASP A 6 4.43 7.03 18.34
CA ASP A 6 5.02 5.79 18.87
C ASP A 6 5.53 4.82 17.79
N GLY A 7 5.44 5.19 16.51
CA GLY A 7 5.89 4.40 15.37
C GLY A 7 4.91 3.34 14.87
N HIS A 8 3.73 3.18 15.49
CA HIS A 8 2.71 2.28 14.95
C HIS A 8 2.13 2.80 13.65
N MET A 9 1.97 1.92 12.66
CA MET A 9 1.29 2.25 11.42
C MET A 9 -0.13 2.76 11.66
N VAL A 10 -0.59 3.61 10.74
CA VAL A 10 -1.98 4.04 10.64
C VAL A 10 -2.53 3.50 9.33
N THR A 11 -3.62 2.75 9.42
CA THR A 11 -4.27 2.16 8.25
C THR A 11 -5.54 2.93 7.91
N ALA A 12 -5.99 2.82 6.66
CA ALA A 12 -7.29 3.33 6.25
C ALA A 12 -8.48 2.58 6.91
N ARG A 13 -8.24 1.49 7.67
CA ARG A 13 -9.27 0.90 8.55
C ARG A 13 -9.53 1.77 9.78
N GLN A 14 -8.50 2.49 10.23
CA GLN A 14 -8.53 3.37 11.39
C GLN A 14 -8.86 4.82 10.97
N GLU A 15 -8.25 5.27 9.87
CA GLU A 15 -8.43 6.61 9.30
C GLU A 15 -8.84 6.50 7.82
N PRO A 16 -10.13 6.24 7.52
CA PRO A 16 -10.60 5.99 6.15
C PRO A 16 -10.22 7.07 5.15
N ARG A 17 -10.21 8.33 5.56
CA ARG A 17 -9.82 9.48 4.73
C ARG A 17 -8.41 9.39 4.14
N LEU A 18 -7.54 8.52 4.66
CA LEU A 18 -6.25 8.21 4.02
C LEU A 18 -6.39 7.72 2.57
N VAL A 19 -7.53 7.14 2.17
CA VAL A 19 -7.75 6.71 0.77
C VAL A 19 -7.89 7.89 -0.19
N LEU A 20 -8.20 9.08 0.33
CA LEU A 20 -8.38 10.31 -0.46
C LEU A 20 -7.08 11.09 -0.64
N VAL A 21 -5.97 10.62 -0.06
CA VAL A 21 -4.65 11.21 -0.27
C VAL A 21 -4.11 10.72 -1.61
N SER A 22 -4.06 11.59 -2.60
CA SER A 22 -3.44 11.32 -3.89
C SER A 22 -1.95 11.63 -3.84
N ILE A 23 -1.19 10.89 -4.66
CA ILE A 23 0.26 11.03 -4.75
C ILE A 23 0.62 11.10 -6.23
N THR A 24 1.30 12.17 -6.61
CA THR A 24 1.87 12.35 -7.95
C THR A 24 3.39 12.36 -7.85
N LEU A 25 4.07 11.69 -8.78
CA LEU A 25 5.53 11.67 -8.86
C LEU A 25 5.98 12.35 -10.15
N GLU A 26 6.65 13.49 -10.03
CA GLU A 26 7.19 14.25 -11.15
C GLU A 26 8.56 14.82 -10.80
N ASN A 27 9.52 14.77 -11.73
CA ASN A 27 10.82 15.42 -11.60
C ASN A 27 11.60 15.08 -10.29
N ASN A 28 11.48 13.85 -9.78
CA ASN A 28 12.03 13.41 -8.48
C ASN A 28 11.38 14.03 -7.23
N TYR A 29 10.19 14.58 -7.35
CA TYR A 29 9.38 15.08 -6.24
C TYR A 29 8.07 14.32 -6.15
N LEU A 30 7.66 14.04 -4.92
CA LEU A 30 6.33 13.57 -4.59
C LEU A 30 5.48 14.78 -4.25
N THR A 31 4.31 14.89 -4.86
CA THR A 31 3.28 15.84 -4.48
C THR A 31 2.15 15.07 -3.81
N LEU A 32 1.77 15.49 -2.60
CA LEU A 32 0.63 14.94 -1.87
C LEU A 32 -0.50 15.95 -1.90
N GLU A 33 -1.70 15.46 -2.21
CA GLU A 33 -2.92 16.24 -2.24
C GLU A 33 -4.01 15.51 -1.46
N ALA A 34 -4.91 16.27 -0.84
CA ALA A 34 -6.09 15.74 -0.19
C ALA A 34 -7.21 16.81 -0.16
N PRO A 35 -8.49 16.40 -0.06
CA PRO A 35 -9.60 17.35 -0.01
C PRO A 35 -9.45 18.39 1.11
N GLY A 36 -9.49 19.67 0.72
CA GLY A 36 -9.43 20.81 1.66
C GLY A 36 -8.03 21.11 2.21
N MET A 37 -6.97 20.54 1.63
CA MET A 37 -5.58 20.80 2.00
C MET A 37 -4.85 21.48 0.83
N GLU A 38 -3.92 22.39 1.14
CA GLU A 38 -2.92 22.82 0.16
C GLU A 38 -2.00 21.64 -0.17
N GLN A 39 -1.56 21.53 -1.41
CA GLN A 39 -0.62 20.49 -1.82
C GLN A 39 0.71 20.63 -1.07
N ILE A 40 1.34 19.51 -0.74
CA ILE A 40 2.70 19.49 -0.16
C ILE A 40 3.64 18.70 -1.05
N VAL A 41 4.84 19.24 -1.24
CA VAL A 41 5.85 18.68 -2.15
C VAL A 41 7.08 18.28 -1.34
N LEU A 42 7.58 17.07 -1.57
CA LEU A 42 8.77 16.54 -0.91
C LEU A 42 9.66 15.79 -1.91
N PRO A 43 11.00 15.81 -1.75
CA PRO A 43 11.87 15.06 -2.64
C PRO A 43 11.67 13.56 -2.44
N ILE A 44 11.72 12.78 -3.54
CA ILE A 44 11.66 11.30 -3.47
C ILE A 44 12.85 10.73 -2.69
N LYS A 45 14.01 11.39 -2.77
CA LYS A 45 15.20 11.04 -2.00
C LYS A 45 15.30 11.99 -0.82
N LEU A 46 14.84 11.51 0.34
CA LEU A 46 14.93 12.27 1.58
C LEU A 46 16.39 12.50 2.00
N PRO A 47 16.69 13.60 2.69
CA PRO A 47 18.01 13.82 3.27
C PRO A 47 18.43 12.67 4.18
N SER A 48 19.68 12.24 4.07
CA SER A 48 20.23 11.17 4.91
C SER A 48 20.26 11.54 6.41
N SER A 49 20.25 12.84 6.71
CA SER A 49 20.14 13.40 8.06
C SER A 49 18.75 13.25 8.67
N ASN A 50 17.70 12.99 7.87
CA ASN A 50 16.36 12.78 8.42
C ASN A 50 16.35 11.57 9.36
N LYS A 51 15.68 11.73 10.50
CA LYS A 51 15.58 10.71 11.54
C LYS A 51 15.02 9.42 10.97
N ILE A 52 15.58 8.29 11.42
CA ILE A 52 15.02 6.97 11.13
C ILE A 52 14.21 6.53 12.34
N HIS A 53 12.92 6.28 12.14
CA HIS A 53 12.01 5.79 13.16
C HIS A 53 11.97 4.26 13.13
N ASN A 54 11.97 3.66 14.32
CA ASN A 54 11.53 2.27 14.49
C ASN A 54 10.01 2.27 14.42
N CYS A 55 9.45 1.48 13.51
CA CYS A 55 8.02 1.43 13.24
C CYS A 55 7.49 0.02 13.44
N ARG A 56 6.18 -0.09 13.69
CA ARG A 56 5.49 -1.38 13.84
C ARG A 56 4.39 -1.51 12.78
N LEU A 57 4.55 -2.51 11.90
CA LEU A 57 3.66 -2.79 10.78
C LEU A 57 3.15 -4.22 10.88
N PHE A 58 1.85 -4.37 11.17
CA PHE A 58 1.19 -5.67 11.43
C PHE A 58 1.94 -6.56 12.43
N GLY A 59 2.43 -5.97 13.53
CA GLY A 59 3.16 -6.73 14.54
C GLY A 59 4.58 -7.14 14.13
N LEU A 60 5.15 -6.55 13.07
CA LEU A 60 6.55 -6.73 12.68
C LEU A 60 7.29 -5.39 12.73
N ASP A 61 8.54 -5.44 13.17
CA ASP A 61 9.42 -4.27 13.19
C ASP A 61 9.89 -3.93 11.77
N ILE A 62 9.82 -2.65 11.44
CA ILE A 62 10.38 -2.09 10.21
C ILE A 62 10.90 -0.68 10.48
N LYS A 63 11.80 -0.18 9.63
CA LYS A 63 12.29 1.20 9.73
C LYS A 63 11.59 2.09 8.70
N GLY A 64 11.59 3.38 9.00
CA GLY A 64 11.15 4.41 8.07
C GLY A 64 11.90 5.70 8.31
N ARG A 65 12.37 6.33 7.23
CA ARG A 65 13.00 7.63 7.25
C ARG A 65 11.91 8.70 7.28
N ASP A 66 12.02 9.63 8.21
CA ASP A 66 11.05 10.68 8.42
C ASP A 66 10.97 11.63 7.22
N CYS A 67 9.75 11.98 6.79
CA CYS A 67 9.53 12.92 5.69
C CYS A 67 9.57 14.41 6.11
N GLY A 68 9.85 14.71 7.38
CA GLY A 68 9.95 16.07 7.92
C GLY A 68 8.70 16.53 8.67
N ASP A 69 8.89 17.54 9.52
CA ASP A 69 7.83 18.09 10.38
C ASP A 69 6.70 18.77 9.58
N GLU A 70 7.02 19.36 8.43
CA GLU A 70 6.01 19.96 7.56
C GLU A 70 5.02 18.92 7.02
N VAL A 71 5.53 17.77 6.58
CA VAL A 71 4.71 16.64 6.10
C VAL A 71 3.95 15.98 7.25
N ALA A 72 4.57 15.87 8.43
CA ALA A 72 3.90 15.40 9.63
C ALA A 72 2.71 16.31 10.01
N GLN A 73 2.92 17.63 9.99
CA GLN A 73 1.87 18.60 10.28
C GLN A 73 0.77 18.56 9.22
N TRP A 74 1.10 18.35 7.95
CA TRP A 74 0.12 18.19 6.87
C TRP A 74 -0.84 17.02 7.14
N PHE A 75 -0.33 15.82 7.45
CA PHE A 75 -1.17 14.68 7.81
C PHE A 75 -1.96 14.90 9.10
N THR A 76 -1.35 15.55 10.09
CA THR A 76 -2.01 15.89 11.36
C THR A 76 -3.18 16.86 11.14
N ASN A 77 -3.00 17.88 10.29
CA ASN A 77 -4.03 18.85 9.93
C ASN A 77 -5.14 18.25 9.09
N TYR A 78 -4.82 17.30 8.21
CA TYR A 78 -5.81 16.61 7.39
C TYR A 78 -6.66 15.66 8.25
N LEU A 79 -6.01 14.81 9.04
CA LEU A 79 -6.70 13.77 9.81
C LEU A 79 -7.28 14.27 11.14
N LYS A 80 -6.74 15.31 11.77
CA LYS A 80 -7.32 16.00 12.95
C LYS A 80 -7.65 15.12 14.17
N THR A 81 -7.13 13.90 14.25
CA THR A 81 -7.42 12.96 15.35
C THR A 81 -6.29 12.82 16.35
N GLN A 82 -5.04 12.84 15.89
CA GLN A 82 -3.82 12.85 16.71
C GLN A 82 -2.63 13.29 15.85
N ALA A 83 -1.43 13.37 16.45
CA ALA A 83 -0.20 13.63 15.73
C ALA A 83 0.19 12.43 14.83
N TYR A 84 0.52 12.74 13.58
CA TYR A 84 0.93 11.77 12.57
C TYR A 84 2.24 12.18 11.91
N ARG A 85 3.00 11.18 11.45
CA ARG A 85 4.19 11.39 10.62
C ARG A 85 4.11 10.51 9.38
N LEU A 86 4.65 11.00 8.27
CA LEU A 86 4.91 10.18 7.08
C LEU A 86 6.34 9.68 7.15
N VAL A 87 6.54 8.37 6.95
CA VAL A 87 7.86 7.77 6.79
C VAL A 87 8.01 7.06 5.45
N GLN A 88 9.20 7.12 4.88
CA GLN A 88 9.58 6.46 3.63
C GLN A 88 10.57 5.32 3.90
N PHE A 89 10.44 4.24 3.13
CA PHE A 89 11.40 3.15 3.15
C PHE A 89 12.59 3.50 2.27
N ASP A 90 13.80 3.26 2.78
CA ASP A 90 15.07 3.45 2.07
C ASP A 90 15.65 2.06 1.75
N THR A 91 16.21 1.86 0.56
CA THR A 91 16.73 0.54 0.13
C THR A 91 17.96 0.07 0.92
N SER A 92 18.60 0.96 1.69
CA SER A 92 19.61 0.56 2.69
C SER A 92 19.01 -0.08 3.94
N MET A 93 17.68 0.03 4.15
CA MET A 93 16.96 -0.60 5.25
C MET A 93 16.57 -2.03 4.90
N LYS A 94 16.41 -2.87 5.93
CA LYS A 94 15.93 -4.23 5.78
C LYS A 94 14.41 -4.27 5.73
N GLY A 95 13.85 -4.94 4.72
CA GLY A 95 12.41 -5.13 4.58
C GLY A 95 11.87 -6.22 5.51
N ARG A 96 10.55 -6.43 5.44
CA ARG A 96 9.89 -7.57 6.07
C ARG A 96 10.02 -8.77 5.13
N THR A 97 10.61 -9.83 5.64
CA THR A 97 10.92 -11.04 4.86
C THR A 97 9.69 -11.93 4.72
N THR A 98 9.60 -12.68 3.62
CA THR A 98 8.55 -13.69 3.39
C THR A 98 8.41 -14.64 4.58
N LYS A 99 9.53 -15.09 5.17
CA LYS A 99 9.52 -15.99 6.34
C LYS A 99 8.81 -15.41 7.57
N LYS A 100 8.87 -14.09 7.76
CA LYS A 100 8.18 -13.43 8.88
C LYS A 100 6.70 -13.18 8.56
N LEU A 101 6.37 -12.98 7.29
CA LEU A 101 5.00 -12.75 6.83
C LEU A 101 4.19 -14.05 6.75
N TYR A 102 4.84 -15.13 6.35
CA TYR A 102 4.24 -16.44 6.13
C TYR A 102 5.10 -17.55 6.77
N PRO A 103 5.13 -17.64 8.11
CA PRO A 103 5.97 -18.61 8.81
C PRO A 103 5.57 -20.07 8.52
N SER A 104 4.34 -20.33 8.07
CA SER A 104 3.83 -21.66 7.68
C SER A 104 4.13 -22.03 6.23
N GLU A 105 4.46 -21.07 5.36
CA GLU A 105 4.54 -21.26 3.92
C GLU A 105 6.01 -21.38 3.46
N SER A 106 6.69 -22.42 3.93
CA SER A 106 8.15 -22.61 3.72
C SER A 106 8.56 -22.83 2.25
N TYR A 107 7.61 -23.17 1.38
CA TYR A 107 7.83 -23.34 -0.06
C TYR A 107 7.91 -22.01 -0.82
N LEU A 108 7.51 -20.89 -0.21
CA LEU A 108 7.58 -19.59 -0.85
C LEU A 108 9.02 -19.14 -1.04
N GLN A 109 9.30 -18.54 -2.21
CA GLN A 109 10.59 -17.91 -2.47
C GLN A 109 10.87 -16.80 -1.44
N ASN A 110 12.14 -16.64 -1.10
CA ASN A 110 12.55 -15.62 -0.15
C ASN A 110 12.60 -14.25 -0.85
N TYR A 111 11.72 -13.35 -0.44
CA TYR A 111 11.68 -11.96 -0.85
C TYR A 111 11.53 -11.04 0.36
N GLU A 112 11.73 -9.74 0.14
CA GLU A 112 11.47 -8.70 1.13
C GLU A 112 10.47 -7.70 0.57
N VAL A 113 9.57 -7.22 1.43
CA VAL A 113 8.67 -6.10 1.13
C VAL A 113 8.86 -5.00 2.16
N ALA A 114 8.62 -3.77 1.74
CA ALA A 114 8.61 -2.63 2.65
C ALA A 114 7.27 -2.58 3.42
N TYR A 115 6.38 -1.65 3.01
CA TYR A 115 5.10 -1.39 3.65
C TYR A 115 3.85 -2.11 3.10
N PRO A 116 3.83 -2.76 1.91
CA PRO A 116 2.66 -3.54 1.48
C PRO A 116 2.31 -4.64 2.48
N ASP A 117 1.03 -4.95 2.71
CA ASP A 117 0.58 -5.91 3.73
C ASP A 117 1.39 -7.22 3.71
N CYS A 118 1.43 -7.91 2.56
CA CYS A 118 2.01 -9.26 2.49
C CYS A 118 2.82 -9.58 1.21
N SER A 119 2.47 -9.05 0.03
CA SER A 119 3.09 -9.39 -1.27
C SER A 119 3.58 -8.12 -1.99
N PRO A 120 4.66 -8.17 -2.80
CA PRO A 120 5.15 -7.01 -3.56
C PRO A 120 4.18 -6.55 -4.65
N VAL A 121 3.43 -7.48 -5.25
CA VAL A 121 2.49 -7.22 -6.35
C VAL A 121 1.16 -7.89 -6.04
N HIS A 122 0.09 -7.16 -6.33
CA HIS A 122 -1.29 -7.65 -6.29
C HIS A 122 -1.92 -7.48 -7.67
N LEU A 123 -2.52 -8.56 -8.18
CA LEU A 123 -3.12 -8.64 -9.51
C LEU A 123 -4.58 -9.07 -9.38
N ILE A 124 -5.46 -8.47 -10.20
CA ILE A 124 -6.87 -8.84 -10.33
C ILE A 124 -7.29 -8.73 -11.79
N SER A 125 -8.18 -9.60 -12.26
CA SER A 125 -8.77 -9.44 -13.59
C SER A 125 -10.01 -8.54 -13.60
N GLU A 126 -10.24 -7.84 -14.71
CA GLU A 126 -11.47 -7.09 -14.94
C GLU A 126 -12.71 -8.01 -14.88
N ALA A 127 -12.58 -9.24 -15.40
CA ALA A 127 -13.65 -10.24 -15.39
C ALA A 127 -14.08 -10.62 -13.97
N SER A 128 -13.13 -10.80 -13.04
CA SER A 128 -13.42 -11.02 -11.62
C SER A 128 -14.21 -9.88 -10.99
N LEU A 129 -13.87 -8.63 -11.31
CA LEU A 129 -14.61 -7.47 -10.82
C LEU A 129 -16.02 -7.41 -11.40
N VAL A 130 -16.18 -7.69 -12.70
CA VAL A 130 -17.48 -7.73 -13.37
C VAL A 130 -18.38 -8.79 -12.74
N ASP A 131 -17.88 -10.02 -12.58
CA ASP A 131 -18.62 -11.12 -11.94
C ASP A 131 -19.02 -10.74 -10.50
N LEU A 132 -18.09 -10.26 -9.68
CA LEU A 132 -18.41 -9.82 -8.31
C LEU A 132 -19.52 -8.76 -8.32
N ASN A 133 -19.42 -7.80 -9.24
CA ASN A 133 -20.42 -6.75 -9.37
C ASN A 133 -21.79 -7.31 -9.74
N THR A 134 -21.93 -8.41 -10.48
CA THR A 134 -23.26 -9.03 -10.74
C THR A 134 -23.97 -9.44 -9.44
N ARG A 135 -23.21 -9.74 -8.38
CA ARG A 135 -23.70 -10.25 -7.10
C ARG A 135 -23.95 -9.15 -6.06
N LEU A 136 -23.59 -7.90 -6.36
CA LEU A 136 -23.70 -6.77 -5.45
C LEU A 136 -24.83 -5.80 -5.83
N LYS A 137 -25.52 -5.27 -4.80
CA LYS A 137 -26.49 -4.18 -4.96
C LYS A 137 -25.80 -2.85 -5.29
N LYS A 138 -24.85 -2.42 -4.46
CA LYS A 138 -23.95 -1.29 -4.73
C LYS A 138 -22.72 -1.84 -5.44
N LYS A 139 -22.51 -1.45 -6.69
CA LYS A 139 -21.33 -1.85 -7.46
C LYS A 139 -20.09 -1.20 -6.87
N VAL A 140 -18.98 -1.92 -6.93
CA VAL A 140 -17.66 -1.46 -6.49
C VAL A 140 -16.73 -1.31 -7.68
N LYS A 141 -15.72 -0.48 -7.51
CA LYS A 141 -14.67 -0.24 -8.51
C LYS A 141 -13.38 -0.98 -8.15
N MET A 142 -12.41 -1.00 -9.05
CA MET A 142 -11.16 -1.72 -8.84
C MET A 142 -10.33 -1.15 -7.68
N GLU A 143 -10.47 0.15 -7.42
CA GLU A 143 -9.77 0.91 -6.37
C GLU A 143 -10.08 0.38 -4.95
N TYR A 144 -11.26 -0.23 -4.74
CA TYR A 144 -11.62 -0.89 -3.48
C TYR A 144 -10.67 -2.07 -3.14
N PHE A 145 -10.04 -2.67 -4.16
CA PHE A 145 -9.16 -3.82 -4.01
C PHE A 145 -7.68 -3.47 -4.10
N ARG A 146 -7.35 -2.28 -4.60
CA ARG A 146 -5.97 -1.75 -4.65
C ARG A 146 -4.98 -2.69 -5.35
N PRO A 147 -5.28 -3.22 -6.56
CA PRO A 147 -4.29 -3.96 -7.33
C PRO A 147 -3.17 -3.04 -7.83
N ASN A 148 -2.01 -3.62 -8.07
CA ASN A 148 -0.94 -3.00 -8.83
C ASN A 148 -1.12 -3.24 -10.34
N ILE A 149 -1.65 -4.41 -10.71
CA ILE A 149 -1.85 -4.83 -12.10
C ILE A 149 -3.31 -5.25 -12.27
N VAL A 150 -3.95 -4.72 -13.31
CA VAL A 150 -5.29 -5.12 -13.74
C VAL A 150 -5.17 -5.77 -15.11
N VAL A 151 -5.76 -6.96 -15.26
CA VAL A 151 -5.67 -7.74 -16.51
C VAL A 151 -7.06 -7.89 -17.14
N SER A 152 -7.14 -7.72 -18.45
CA SER A 152 -8.33 -7.94 -19.26
C SER A 152 -8.17 -9.18 -20.14
N GLY A 153 -9.27 -9.70 -20.70
CA GLY A 153 -9.23 -10.76 -21.72
C GLY A 153 -9.08 -12.18 -21.17
N CYS A 154 -9.59 -12.42 -19.96
CA CYS A 154 -9.64 -13.73 -19.32
C CYS A 154 -11.03 -13.97 -18.70
N GLU A 155 -11.29 -15.20 -18.27
CA GLU A 155 -12.50 -15.54 -17.53
C GLU A 155 -12.45 -15.03 -16.09
N ALA A 156 -13.61 -14.91 -15.44
CA ALA A 156 -13.67 -14.50 -14.05
C ALA A 156 -12.90 -15.47 -13.15
N PHE A 157 -12.03 -14.93 -12.30
CA PHE A 157 -11.13 -15.64 -11.37
C PHE A 157 -10.08 -16.53 -12.05
N GLU A 158 -9.89 -16.41 -13.37
CA GLU A 158 -8.85 -17.17 -14.06
C GLU A 158 -7.44 -16.85 -13.52
N GLU A 159 -7.24 -15.65 -12.99
CA GLU A 159 -5.98 -15.23 -12.36
C GLU A 159 -5.54 -16.09 -11.17
N ASP A 160 -6.47 -16.78 -10.51
CA ASP A 160 -6.15 -17.69 -9.41
C ASP A 160 -5.40 -18.96 -9.88
N THR A 161 -5.49 -19.26 -11.18
CA THR A 161 -4.86 -20.43 -11.82
C THR A 161 -3.49 -20.13 -12.42
N TRP A 162 -3.12 -18.85 -12.55
CA TRP A 162 -1.87 -18.44 -13.18
C TRP A 162 -0.71 -18.56 -12.21
N ASP A 163 -0.05 -19.73 -12.16
CA ASP A 163 1.10 -19.95 -11.29
C ASP A 163 2.34 -19.16 -11.72
N GLU A 164 2.52 -18.95 -13.03
CA GLU A 164 3.62 -18.19 -13.62
C GLU A 164 3.08 -17.23 -14.69
N LEU A 165 3.59 -16.00 -14.70
CA LEU A 165 3.14 -14.91 -15.57
C LEU A 165 4.36 -14.20 -16.17
N LEU A 166 4.26 -13.85 -17.46
CA LEU A 166 5.24 -13.04 -18.16
C LEU A 166 4.55 -11.77 -18.69
N ILE A 167 5.04 -10.60 -18.28
CA ILE A 167 4.57 -9.30 -18.78
C ILE A 167 5.77 -8.53 -19.31
N GLY A 168 5.86 -8.39 -20.64
CA GLY A 168 7.09 -7.93 -21.30
C GLY A 168 8.22 -8.91 -21.01
N ASP A 169 9.29 -8.43 -20.37
CA ASP A 169 10.45 -9.25 -19.96
C ASP A 169 10.42 -9.62 -18.45
N VAL A 170 9.32 -9.32 -17.75
CA VAL A 170 9.19 -9.54 -16.31
C VAL A 170 8.45 -10.84 -16.04
N GLU A 171 9.16 -11.82 -15.48
CA GLU A 171 8.60 -13.05 -14.95
C GLU A 171 8.11 -12.86 -13.51
N MET A 172 6.90 -13.34 -13.23
CA MET A 172 6.30 -13.32 -11.91
C MET A 172 5.75 -14.70 -11.56
N LYS A 173 5.83 -15.05 -10.28
CA LYS A 173 5.29 -16.29 -9.75
C LYS A 173 4.20 -16.00 -8.73
N ARG A 174 3.09 -16.73 -8.82
CA ARG A 174 2.00 -16.65 -7.85
C ARG A 174 2.49 -17.10 -6.48
N VAL A 175 2.15 -16.31 -5.47
CA VAL A 175 2.50 -16.59 -4.07
C VAL A 175 1.28 -17.20 -3.37
N LEU A 176 0.16 -16.48 -3.34
CA LEU A 176 -1.11 -16.89 -2.77
C LEU A 176 -2.25 -16.04 -3.34
N SER A 177 -3.50 -16.50 -3.18
CA SER A 177 -4.67 -15.64 -3.39
C SER A 177 -4.75 -14.57 -2.29
N CYS A 178 -5.27 -13.38 -2.62
CA CYS A 178 -5.33 -12.25 -1.68
C CYS A 178 -6.60 -12.33 -0.80
N PRO A 179 -6.49 -12.65 0.50
CA PRO A 179 -7.65 -12.59 1.39
C PRO A 179 -8.12 -11.14 1.53
N ARG A 180 -9.42 -10.92 1.39
CA ARG A 180 -10.02 -9.58 1.53
C ARG A 180 -10.28 -9.25 2.99
N CYS A 181 -9.97 -8.01 3.38
CA CYS A 181 -10.26 -7.47 4.70
C CYS A 181 -11.31 -6.36 4.63
N VAL A 182 -11.76 -5.87 5.79
CA VAL A 182 -12.76 -4.78 5.90
C VAL A 182 -12.39 -3.52 5.11
N LEU A 183 -11.11 -3.32 4.74
CA LEU A 183 -10.70 -2.16 3.97
C LEU A 183 -11.39 -2.07 2.60
N THR A 184 -11.82 -3.18 2.01
CA THR A 184 -12.60 -3.18 0.76
C THR A 184 -14.01 -2.59 0.93
N THR A 185 -14.39 -2.13 2.13
CA THR A 185 -15.66 -1.45 2.39
C THR A 185 -15.51 0.06 2.57
N VAL A 186 -14.28 0.57 2.56
CA VAL A 186 -14.00 2.00 2.55
C VAL A 186 -14.20 2.52 1.12
N ASP A 187 -15.05 3.53 0.96
CA ASP A 187 -15.32 4.14 -0.35
C ASP A 187 -14.08 4.95 -0.78
N PRO A 188 -13.42 4.64 -1.91
CA PRO A 188 -12.22 5.35 -2.34
C PRO A 188 -12.51 6.80 -2.74
N ASP A 189 -13.77 7.18 -2.90
CA ASP A 189 -14.19 8.53 -3.30
C ASP A 189 -14.64 9.41 -2.11
N THR A 190 -14.80 8.86 -0.89
CA THR A 190 -15.32 9.61 0.29
C THR A 190 -14.70 9.24 1.64
#